data_AF-A0A9E5SVB8-F1
#
_entry.id   AF-A0A9E5SVB8-F1
#
_cell.length_a   1.000
_cell.length_b   1.000
_cell.length_c   1.000
_cell.angle_alpha   90.00
_cell.angle_beta   90.00
_cell.angle_gamma   90.00
#
_symmetry.space_group_name_H-M   'P 1'
#
loop_
_entity.id
_entity.type
_entity.pdbx_description
1 polymer ?
#
loop_
_entity_poly.entity_id
_entity_poly.type
_entity_poly.pdbx_seq_one_letter_code
_entity_poly.pdbx_strand_id
1 'polypeptide(L)'
;DDVIEMHMRIAFADMSQFVEWGQEEIEIVGPFGPIEVEVEDPETGEKVKKKLTKVVNTVRFKEHSAVDGAVIQQVKVGRDGASIKLADRQKSLEFLERYFLLNPMDKHKKEYDQKRLEREEQKLKVGNEDALKKLDDMLRGINEAMRRD
;
A
#
# COMPACT_ATOMS: atom_id res chain seq x y z
N ASP A 1 -11.91 25.64 -15.02
CA ASP A 1 -10.52 25.21 -14.79
C ASP A 1 -10.40 24.44 -13.48
N ASP A 2 -10.65 25.08 -12.33
CA ASP A 2 -10.49 24.46 -11.01
C ASP A 2 -11.24 23.13 -10.80
N VAL A 3 -12.42 22.96 -11.38
CA VAL A 3 -13.22 21.72 -11.26
C VAL A 3 -12.56 20.54 -12.00
N ILE A 4 -11.97 20.79 -13.18
CA ILE A 4 -11.30 19.75 -13.96
C ILE A 4 -10.04 19.32 -13.23
N GLU A 5 -9.25 20.28 -12.76
CA GLU A 5 -8.03 20.00 -12.00
C GLU A 5 -8.33 19.26 -10.71
N MET A 6 -9.37 19.63 -9.97
CA MET A 6 -9.82 18.91 -8.79
C MET A 6 -10.19 17.45 -9.13
N HIS A 7 -10.99 17.23 -10.18
CA HIS A 7 -11.33 15.87 -10.61
C HIS A 7 -10.11 15.09 -11.10
N MET A 8 -9.13 15.73 -11.75
CA MET A 8 -7.87 15.10 -12.13
C MET A 8 -7.07 14.67 -10.89
N ARG A 9 -6.96 15.52 -9.86
CA ARG A 9 -6.30 15.17 -8.60
C ARG A 9 -6.96 13.97 -7.93
N ILE A 10 -8.29 13.98 -7.80
CA ILE A 10 -9.05 12.87 -7.19
C ILE A 10 -8.94 11.59 -8.05
N ALA A 11 -9.11 11.72 -9.36
CA ALA A 11 -9.13 10.60 -10.28
C ALA A 11 -7.79 9.87 -10.31
N PHE A 12 -6.66 10.58 -10.16
CA PHE A 12 -5.32 10.04 -10.27
C PHE A 12 -4.52 9.97 -8.96
N ALA A 13 -5.14 10.27 -7.82
CA ALA A 13 -4.54 10.04 -6.51
C ALA A 13 -4.27 8.55 -6.24
N ASP A 14 -3.14 8.27 -5.61
CA ASP A 14 -2.72 6.93 -5.20
C ASP A 14 -2.60 6.84 -3.67
N MET A 15 -3.11 5.76 -3.07
CA MET A 15 -3.10 5.57 -1.61
C MET A 15 -1.68 5.62 -1.01
N SER A 16 -0.67 5.16 -1.74
CA SER A 16 0.74 5.21 -1.34
C SER A 16 1.29 6.63 -1.16
N GLN A 17 0.60 7.65 -1.68
CA GLN A 17 0.93 9.06 -1.43
C GLN A 17 0.52 9.52 -0.03
N PHE A 18 -0.38 8.79 0.64
CA PHE A 18 -0.96 9.16 1.93
C PHE A 18 -0.46 8.28 3.08
N VAL A 19 -0.13 7.03 2.78
CA VAL A 19 0.24 6.04 3.79
C VAL A 19 1.54 5.33 3.47
N GLU A 20 2.25 4.95 4.53
CA GLU A 20 3.43 4.10 4.50
C GLU A 20 3.10 2.76 5.15
N TRP A 21 3.39 1.68 4.43
CA TRP A 21 3.25 0.32 4.91
C TRP A 21 4.54 -0.10 5.61
N GLY A 22 4.41 -0.62 6.82
CA GLY A 22 5.53 -1.04 7.63
C GLY A 22 5.28 -2.35 8.36
N GLN A 23 6.31 -2.83 9.03
CA GLN A 23 6.24 -3.94 9.96
C GLN A 23 6.94 -3.54 11.25
N GLU A 24 6.30 -3.83 12.37
CA GLU A 24 6.85 -3.54 13.69
C GLU A 24 6.82 -4.80 14.55
N GLU A 25 7.88 -5.02 15.30
CA GLU A 25 7.91 -6.02 16.36
C GLU A 25 7.25 -5.43 17.61
N ILE A 26 6.08 -5.96 17.95
CA ILE A 26 5.39 -5.62 19.20
C ILE A 26 5.58 -6.72 20.23
N GLU A 27 5.78 -6.34 21.49
CA GLU A 27 5.81 -7.29 22.60
C GLU A 27 4.42 -7.90 22.81
N ILE A 28 4.37 -9.23 22.98
CA ILE A 28 3.12 -9.92 23.30
C ILE A 28 2.83 -9.74 24.79
N VAL A 29 1.75 -9.03 25.10
CA VAL A 29 1.29 -8.80 26.47
C VAL A 29 0.15 -9.77 26.78
N GLY A 30 0.36 -10.64 27.78
CA GLY A 30 -0.67 -11.51 28.34
C GLY A 30 -1.42 -10.86 29.50
N PRO A 31 -2.39 -11.57 30.12
CA PRO A 31 -3.16 -11.07 31.27
C PRO A 31 -2.33 -10.63 32.48
N PHE A 32 -1.07 -11.07 32.55
CA PHE A 32 -0.14 -10.81 33.66
C PHE A 32 1.09 -9.98 33.23
N GLY A 33 1.05 -9.33 32.06
CA GLY A 33 2.17 -8.55 31.53
C GLY A 33 2.86 -9.19 30.33
N PRO A 34 4.03 -8.66 29.89
CA PRO A 34 4.78 -9.19 28.77
C PRO A 34 5.13 -10.67 28.97
N ILE A 35 4.89 -11.49 27.95
CA ILE A 35 5.23 -12.92 28.00
C ILE A 35 6.73 -13.06 27.79
N GLU A 36 7.42 -13.66 28.75
CA GLU A 36 8.82 -14.03 28.66
C GLU A 36 8.96 -15.52 28.38
N VAL A 37 9.84 -15.88 27.45
CA VAL A 37 10.23 -17.26 27.17
C VAL A 37 11.70 -17.46 27.54
N GLU A 38 12.02 -18.59 28.14
CA GLU A 38 13.42 -18.99 28.36
C GLU A 38 14.00 -19.48 27.04
N VAL A 39 14.99 -18.77 26.53
CA VAL A 39 15.75 -19.14 25.33
C VAL A 39 17.16 -19.50 25.77
N GLU A 40 17.63 -20.66 25.36
CA GLU A 40 19.03 -21.06 25.58
C GLU A 40 19.91 -20.29 24.60
N ASP A 41 20.87 -19.54 25.12
CA ASP A 41 21.85 -18.85 24.31
C ASP A 41 22.73 -19.90 23.58
N PRO A 42 22.74 -19.93 22.24
CA PRO A 42 23.45 -20.95 21.48
C PRO A 42 24.98 -20.92 21.66
N GLU A 43 25.55 -19.84 22.20
CA GLU A 43 27.00 -19.73 22.46
C GLU A 43 27.39 -20.12 23.88
N THR A 44 26.54 -19.87 24.87
CA THR A 44 26.87 -20.03 26.29
C THR A 44 26.10 -21.15 26.99
N GLY A 45 25.01 -21.66 26.40
CA GLY A 45 24.12 -22.63 27.02
C GLY A 45 23.31 -22.06 28.20
N GLU A 46 23.40 -20.74 28.43
CA GLU A 46 22.71 -20.08 29.53
C GLU A 46 21.26 -19.78 29.14
N LYS A 47 20.32 -20.06 30.05
CA LYS A 47 18.90 -19.79 29.82
C LYS A 47 18.59 -18.32 30.08
N VAL A 48 18.34 -17.58 29.01
CA VAL A 48 18.03 -16.15 29.07
C VAL A 48 16.53 -15.95 28.89
N LYS A 49 15.91 -15.14 29.76
CA LYS A 49 14.51 -14.75 29.59
C LYS A 49 14.42 -13.69 28.50
N LYS A 50 13.76 -14.02 27.39
CA LYS A 50 13.52 -13.10 26.28
C LYS A 50 12.02 -12.82 26.16
N LYS A 51 11.68 -11.55 26.00
CA LYS A 51 10.29 -11.16 25.73
C LYS A 51 9.86 -11.69 24.36
N LEU A 52 8.68 -12.29 24.32
CA LEU A 52 8.11 -12.80 23.09
C LEU A 52 7.58 -11.62 22.27
N THR A 53 8.15 -11.41 21.09
CA THR A 53 7.71 -10.39 20.13
C THR A 53 6.93 -11.03 18.98
N LYS A 54 6.03 -10.27 18.37
CA LYS A 54 5.34 -10.62 17.13
C LYS A 54 5.51 -9.49 16.13
N VAL A 55 5.84 -9.85 14.89
CA VAL A 55 5.81 -8.93 13.76
C VAL A 55 4.35 -8.66 13.37
N VAL A 56 3.95 -7.39 13.37
CA VAL A 56 2.65 -6.93 12.90
C VAL A 56 2.82 -5.92 11.77
N ASN A 57 1.93 -5.99 10.77
CA ASN A 57 1.88 -4.97 9.72
C ASN A 57 1.30 -3.68 10.30
N THR A 58 1.97 -2.56 10.05
CA THR A 58 1.54 -1.22 10.48
C THR A 58 1.32 -0.33 9.27
N VAL A 59 0.41 0.64 9.42
CA VAL A 59 0.14 1.68 8.41
C VAL A 59 0.31 3.02 9.09
N ARG A 60 1.19 3.87 8.56
CA ARG A 60 1.50 5.19 9.10
C ARG A 60 1.09 6.26 8.10
N PHE A 61 0.45 7.33 8.57
CA PHE A 61 0.14 8.48 7.72
C PHE A 61 1.39 9.31 7.49
N LYS A 62 1.58 9.75 6.25
CA LYS A 62 2.65 10.68 5.90
C LYS A 62 2.40 12.06 6.48
N GLU A 63 3.47 12.83 6.68
CA GLU A 63 3.36 14.21 7.15
C GLU A 63 2.56 15.07 6.17
N HIS A 64 1.85 16.08 6.72
CA HIS A 64 1.03 16.99 5.92
C HIS A 64 1.82 17.69 4.78
N SER A 65 3.11 17.92 4.98
CA SER A 65 4.02 18.54 4.00
C SER A 65 4.21 17.69 2.74
N ALA A 66 4.02 16.38 2.84
CA ALA A 66 4.19 15.42 1.76
C ALA A 66 2.86 14.99 1.12
N VAL A 67 1.72 15.51 1.59
CA VAL A 67 0.38 15.00 1.27
C VAL A 67 -0.51 16.11 0.71
N ASP A 68 -1.11 15.89 -0.47
CA ASP A 68 -2.18 16.76 -0.97
C ASP A 68 -3.50 16.44 -0.26
N GLY A 69 -3.85 17.25 0.74
CA GLY A 69 -5.09 17.10 1.50
C GLY A 69 -6.38 17.28 0.70
N ALA A 70 -6.32 17.86 -0.50
CA ALA A 70 -7.52 18.18 -1.29
C ALA A 70 -8.33 16.95 -1.75
N VAL A 71 -7.69 15.78 -1.82
CA VAL A 71 -8.36 14.53 -2.21
C VAL A 71 -8.88 13.73 -1.02
N ILE A 72 -8.65 14.19 0.21
CA ILE A 72 -9.08 13.52 1.44
C ILE A 72 -10.52 13.93 1.74
N GLN A 73 -11.42 12.94 1.80
CA GLN A 73 -12.82 13.16 2.18
C GLN A 73 -13.01 13.14 3.70
N GLN A 74 -12.30 12.27 4.42
CA GLN A 74 -12.47 12.14 5.86
C GLN A 74 -11.21 11.57 6.52
N VAL A 75 -10.92 12.06 7.73
CA VAL A 75 -9.95 11.47 8.66
C VAL A 75 -10.67 11.15 9.97
N LYS A 76 -10.47 9.95 10.51
CA LYS A 76 -11.02 9.53 11.79
C LYS A 76 -9.91 8.95 12.66
N VAL A 77 -9.74 9.49 13.85
CA VAL A 77 -8.82 8.92 14.87
C VAL A 77 -9.66 8.13 15.86
N GLY A 78 -9.33 6.86 16.06
CA GLY A 78 -9.96 5.95 17.01
C GLY A 78 -8.96 5.46 18.05
N ARG A 79 -9.43 4.57 18.93
CA ARG A 79 -8.62 3.98 20.00
C ARG A 79 -7.43 3.15 19.46
N ASP A 80 -7.63 2.51 18.32
CA ASP A 80 -6.69 1.54 17.74
C ASP A 80 -5.95 2.07 16.51
N GLY A 81 -6.04 3.38 16.24
CA GLY A 81 -5.35 4.02 15.11
C GLY A 81 -6.21 5.03 14.37
N ALA A 82 -5.75 5.45 13.19
CA ALA A 82 -6.47 6.41 12.35
C ALA A 82 -6.88 5.80 11.00
N SER A 83 -8.02 6.25 10.50
CA SER A 83 -8.63 5.83 9.24
C SER A 83 -8.78 7.04 8.34
N ILE A 84 -8.42 6.87 7.06
CA ILE A 84 -8.58 7.88 6.03
C ILE A 84 -9.58 7.39 4.99
N LYS A 85 -10.40 8.31 4.49
CA LYS A 85 -11.27 8.10 3.34
C LYS A 85 -10.91 9.12 2.28
N LEU A 86 -10.57 8.63 1.09
CA LEU A 86 -10.32 9.48 -0.08
C LEU A 86 -11.63 9.77 -0.82
N ALA A 87 -11.63 10.85 -1.60
CA ALA A 87 -12.71 11.19 -2.50
C ALA A 87 -12.93 10.09 -3.56
N ASP A 88 -14.15 10.04 -4.10
CA ASP A 88 -14.55 8.98 -5.03
C ASP A 88 -13.83 9.12 -6.38
N ARG A 89 -12.83 8.24 -6.55
CA ARG A 89 -12.00 8.17 -7.75
C ARG A 89 -12.82 7.79 -8.98
N GLN A 90 -13.77 6.87 -8.86
CA GLN A 90 -14.55 6.38 -10.01
C GLN A 90 -15.46 7.48 -10.54
N LYS A 91 -16.16 8.18 -9.65
CA LYS A 91 -16.99 9.34 -10.04
C LYS A 91 -16.18 10.42 -10.75
N SER A 92 -14.96 10.68 -10.29
CA SER A 92 -14.09 11.68 -10.92
C SER A 92 -13.60 11.23 -12.30
N LEU A 93 -13.28 9.94 -12.48
CA LEU A 93 -12.94 9.40 -13.80
C LEU A 93 -14.13 9.48 -14.76
N GLU A 94 -15.32 9.07 -14.33
CA GLU A 94 -16.54 9.14 -15.15
C GLU A 94 -16.86 10.59 -15.58
N PHE A 95 -16.67 11.54 -14.67
CA PHE A 95 -16.82 12.96 -14.98
C PHE A 95 -15.82 13.40 -16.07
N LEU A 96 -14.53 13.08 -15.90
CA LEU A 96 -13.48 13.44 -16.85
C LEU A 96 -13.69 12.78 -18.23
N GLU A 97 -14.08 11.50 -18.26
CA GLU A 97 -14.41 10.77 -19.49
C GLU A 97 -15.52 11.48 -20.27
N ARG A 98 -16.63 11.81 -19.59
CA ARG A 98 -17.75 12.52 -20.20
C ARG A 98 -17.36 13.92 -20.66
N TYR A 99 -16.62 14.65 -19.82
CA TYR A 99 -16.18 16.01 -20.12
C TYR A 99 -15.31 16.06 -21.37
N PHE A 100 -14.32 15.18 -21.48
CA PHE A 100 -13.38 15.14 -22.60
C PHE A 100 -13.93 14.48 -23.87
N LEU A 101 -15.02 13.72 -23.76
CA LEU A 101 -15.79 13.27 -24.92
C LEU A 101 -16.52 14.45 -25.57
N LEU A 102 -17.11 15.34 -24.77
CA LEU A 102 -17.81 16.53 -25.24
C LEU A 102 -16.85 17.67 -25.64
N ASN A 103 -15.68 17.74 -24.99
CA ASN A 103 -14.69 18.80 -25.18
C ASN A 103 -13.32 18.22 -25.57
N PRO A 104 -13.17 17.67 -26.79
CA PRO A 104 -11.94 17.00 -27.19
C PRO A 104 -10.74 17.95 -27.36
N MET A 105 -10.98 19.24 -27.57
CA MET A 105 -9.95 20.28 -27.77
C MET A 105 -9.54 20.99 -26.47
N ASP A 106 -10.03 20.54 -25.31
CA ASP A 106 -9.68 21.13 -24.02
C ASP A 106 -8.18 20.95 -23.71
N LYS A 107 -7.56 21.99 -23.14
CA LYS A 107 -6.12 22.02 -22.81
C LYS A 107 -5.69 20.88 -21.88
N HIS A 108 -6.58 20.39 -21.00
CA HIS A 108 -6.29 19.35 -20.02
C HIS A 108 -6.37 17.93 -20.62
N LYS A 109 -6.92 17.75 -21.84
CA LYS A 109 -7.12 16.44 -22.45
C LYS A 109 -5.82 15.64 -22.57
N LYS A 110 -4.76 16.32 -23.02
CA LYS A 110 -3.44 15.69 -23.19
C LYS A 110 -2.91 15.10 -21.87
N GLU A 111 -3.02 15.84 -20.78
CA GLU A 111 -2.57 15.40 -19.47
C GLU A 111 -3.42 14.23 -18.94
N TYR A 112 -4.74 14.30 -19.14
CA TYR A 112 -5.65 13.21 -18.79
C TYR A 112 -5.31 11.90 -19.53
N ASP A 113 -5.12 11.96 -20.85
CA ASP A 113 -4.80 10.79 -21.67
C ASP A 113 -3.45 10.18 -21.25
N GLN A 114 -2.46 11.02 -20.94
CA GLN A 114 -1.17 10.58 -20.44
C GLN A 114 -1.30 9.86 -19.08
N LYS A 115 -1.97 10.46 -18.10
CA LYS A 115 -2.17 9.85 -16.77
C LYS A 115 -2.97 8.54 -16.84
N ARG A 116 -3.89 8.43 -17.81
CA ARG A 116 -4.59 7.17 -18.07
C ARG A 116 -3.66 6.09 -18.59
N LEU A 117 -2.82 6.42 -19.56
CA LEU A 117 -1.85 5.48 -20.11
C LEU A 117 -0.87 5.00 -19.03
N GLU A 118 -0.30 5.92 -18.25
CA GLU A 118 0.63 5.61 -17.15
C GLU A 118 0.02 4.61 -16.15
N ARG A 119 -1.25 4.77 -15.80
CA ARG A 119 -1.95 3.82 -14.94
C ARG A 119 -2.11 2.45 -15.58
N GLU A 120 -2.45 2.40 -16.86
CA GLU A 120 -2.60 1.13 -17.58
C GLU A 120 -1.25 0.40 -17.67
N GLU A 121 -0.16 1.12 -17.93
CA GLU A 121 1.19 0.57 -17.88
C GLU A 121 1.57 0.05 -16.49
N GLN A 122 1.26 0.79 -15.42
CA GLN A 122 1.51 0.34 -14.05
C GLN A 122 0.78 -0.97 -13.74
N LYS A 123 -0.48 -1.10 -14.17
CA LYS A 123 -1.25 -2.35 -14.02
C LYS A 123 -0.60 -3.52 -14.76
N LEU A 124 -0.10 -3.29 -15.98
CA LEU A 124 0.57 -4.32 -16.78
C LEU A 124 1.90 -4.74 -16.16
N LYS A 125 2.69 -3.79 -15.65
CA LYS A 125 3.97 -4.08 -14.97
C LYS A 125 3.78 -4.96 -13.74
N VAL A 126 2.85 -4.59 -12.85
CA VAL A 126 2.53 -5.38 -11.66
C VAL A 126 2.07 -6.79 -12.04
N GLY A 127 1.22 -6.92 -13.06
CA GLY A 127 0.77 -8.22 -13.56
C GLY A 127 1.91 -9.12 -14.08
N ASN A 128 2.88 -8.52 -14.77
CA ASN A 128 4.05 -9.25 -15.29
C ASN A 128 5.02 -9.65 -14.17
N GLU A 129 5.27 -8.80 -13.18
CA GLU A 129 6.12 -9.14 -12.03
C GLU A 129 5.53 -10.29 -11.21
N ASP A 130 4.21 -10.27 -10.96
CA ASP A 130 3.52 -11.37 -10.28
C ASP A 130 3.59 -12.70 -11.08
N ALA A 131 3.48 -12.63 -12.41
CA ALA A 131 3.61 -13.79 -13.27
C ALA A 131 5.04 -14.37 -13.25
N LEU A 132 6.06 -13.50 -13.29
CA LEU A 132 7.48 -13.90 -13.20
C LEU A 132 7.80 -14.53 -11.84
N LYS A 133 7.29 -13.97 -10.74
CA LYS A 133 7.49 -14.51 -9.41
C LYS A 133 6.87 -15.89 -9.24
N LYS A 134 5.65 -16.09 -9.75
CA LYS A 134 5.01 -17.42 -9.78
C LYS A 134 5.82 -18.44 -10.56
N LEU A 135 6.45 -18.04 -11.66
CA LEU A 135 7.31 -18.91 -12.45
C LEU A 135 8.58 -19.30 -11.68
N ASP A 136 9.22 -18.35 -11.01
CA ASP A 136 10.40 -18.61 -10.17
C ASP A 136 10.08 -19.57 -9.02
N ASP A 137 8.95 -19.35 -8.33
CA ASP A 137 8.48 -20.23 -7.25
C ASP A 137 8.20 -21.66 -7.75
N MET A 138 7.61 -21.81 -8.94
CA MET A 138 7.41 -23.13 -9.57
C MET A 138 8.74 -23.82 -9.91
N LEU A 139 9.70 -23.09 -10.48
CA LEU A 139 11.01 -23.64 -10.82
C LEU A 139 11.79 -24.08 -9.58
N ARG A 140 11.72 -23.30 -8.49
CA ARG A 140 12.30 -23.69 -7.19
C ARG A 140 11.66 -24.97 -6.67
N GLY A 141 10.33 -25.08 -6.70
CA GLY A 141 9.62 -26.28 -6.27
C GLY A 141 10.00 -27.53 -7.05
N ILE A 142 10.18 -27.41 -8.38
CA ILE A 142 10.64 -28.52 -9.23
C ILE A 142 12.08 -28.92 -8.86
N ASN A 143 12.96 -27.95 -8.67
CA ASN A 143 14.38 -28.21 -8.38
C ASN A 143 14.59 -28.81 -6.97
N GLU A 144 13.73 -28.47 -6.00
CA GLU A 144 13.69 -29.09 -4.68
C GLU A 144 13.15 -30.52 -4.72
N ALA A 145 12.13 -30.80 -5.55
CA ALA A 145 11.62 -32.15 -5.74
C ALA A 145 12.67 -33.08 -6.37
N MET A 146 13.39 -32.61 -7.39
CA MET A 146 14.47 -33.37 -8.05
C MET A 146 15.70 -33.61 -7.19
N ARG A 147 15.90 -32.86 -6.09
CA ARG A 147 17.01 -33.08 -5.14
C ARG A 147 16.68 -34.08 -4.04
N ARG A 148 15.43 -34.54 -3.95
CA ARG A 148 14.96 -35.48 -2.92
C ARG A 148 14.82 -36.92 -3.41
N ASP A 149 14.99 -37.15 -4.72
CA ASP A 149 15.12 -38.47 -5.37
C ASP A 149 16.59 -38.76 -5.72
#